data_AF-D2VYZ8-F1
#
_entry.id   AF-D2VYZ8-F1
#
_cell.length_a   1.000
_cell.length_b   1.000
_cell.length_c   1.000
_cell.angle_alpha   90.00
_cell.angle_beta   90.00
_cell.angle_gamma   90.00
#
_symmetry.space_group_name_H-M   'P 1'
#
loop_
_entity.id
_entity.type
_entity.pdbx_description
1 polymer ?
#
loop_
_entity_poly.entity_id
_entity_poly.type
_entity_poly.pdbx_seq_one_letter_code
_entity_poly.pdbx_strand_id
1 'polypeptide(L)'
;MIIDGISDKGAVYKIVLPPLDETLNSSIKGIYIWCHGYRPVGIPLTAVFDYHSEPYATLLRRGFILASTSYRREGYILKDSVEDVNDLRNFIIDKYCNGNSEGLTVILEAESMGGAIVTLLNERFTRNEFSGIIATGAALFIQKDPIDDPIQFLYKPKIPQIYICNSSEMSIVKDYIEKSKEEKEKDTSIVIPQLLYIEREGHCEVYCEELQIAFSAMFEWLKDETYFEKLNQEIHDITLYDLDFEKELENPGLEIIEHNEGTRGAWIYVDELTLYNEVILRIGRQDFRKLFIYPYNQFTIYIAKDSKPNTKFELDDLNNDQKVNRFDILHASYPFTGIQIGTLVSSFNVDNNLIIRRHFTGNNLNMAGTEMGVQISHLVFILEKQRFKKTRKVVN
;
A
#
# COMPACT_ATOMS: atom_id res chain seq x y z
N MET A 1 15.59 -11.11 9.52
CA MET A 1 16.52 -11.17 8.35
C MET A 1 15.73 -10.82 7.10
N ILE A 2 16.30 -10.08 6.15
CA ILE A 2 15.64 -9.72 4.88
C ILE A 2 16.31 -10.51 3.74
N ILE A 3 15.50 -11.08 2.86
CA ILE A 3 15.95 -11.85 1.70
C ILE A 3 15.21 -11.35 0.47
N ASP A 4 15.96 -10.89 -0.52
CA ASP A 4 15.43 -10.57 -1.85
C ASP A 4 15.88 -11.66 -2.83
N GLY A 5 15.08 -11.94 -3.86
CA GLY A 5 15.43 -12.94 -4.86
C GLY A 5 14.51 -12.95 -6.07
N ILE A 6 14.75 -13.91 -6.96
CA ILE A 6 13.99 -14.11 -8.20
C ILE A 6 13.62 -15.59 -8.28
N SER A 7 12.35 -15.89 -8.53
CA SER A 7 11.88 -17.27 -8.73
C SER A 7 12.35 -17.83 -10.07
N ASP A 8 12.27 -19.16 -10.24
CA ASP A 8 12.63 -19.82 -11.49
C ASP A 8 11.82 -19.34 -12.71
N LYS A 9 10.64 -18.77 -12.46
CA LYS A 9 9.75 -18.20 -13.48
C LYS A 9 9.97 -16.70 -13.70
N GLY A 10 10.93 -16.08 -13.01
CA GLY A 10 11.28 -14.67 -13.15
C GLY A 10 10.53 -13.71 -12.22
N ALA A 11 9.76 -14.20 -11.25
CA ALA A 11 9.07 -13.34 -10.28
C ALA A 11 10.05 -12.86 -9.21
N VAL A 12 10.20 -11.54 -9.05
CA VAL A 12 11.00 -10.97 -7.96
C VAL A 12 10.23 -11.14 -6.66
N TYR A 13 10.90 -11.57 -5.59
CA TYR A 13 10.28 -11.70 -4.28
C TYR A 13 11.12 -11.03 -3.19
N LYS A 14 10.44 -10.69 -2.10
CA LYS A 14 11.03 -10.19 -0.86
C LYS A 14 10.44 -10.95 0.31
N ILE A 15 11.30 -11.43 1.21
CA ILE A 15 10.93 -12.17 2.41
C ILE A 15 11.60 -11.53 3.62
N VAL A 16 10.83 -11.34 4.70
CA VAL A 16 11.30 -10.86 5.98
C VAL A 16 11.02 -11.94 7.02
N LEU A 17 12.09 -12.52 7.56
CA LEU A 17 11.99 -13.51 8.62
C LEU A 17 11.84 -12.84 9.98
N PRO A 18 11.02 -13.40 10.88
CA PRO A 18 10.92 -12.93 12.25
C PRO A 18 12.26 -13.04 12.96
N PRO A 19 12.50 -12.27 14.03
CA PRO A 19 13.68 -12.47 14.87
C PRO A 19 13.64 -13.90 15.42
N LEU A 20 14.57 -14.74 14.95
CA LEU A 20 14.75 -16.11 15.44
C LEU A 20 15.68 -16.03 16.65
N ASP A 21 15.19 -16.42 17.82
CA ASP A 21 16.04 -16.65 18.98
C ASP A 21 16.70 -18.03 18.82
N GLU A 22 18.01 -18.12 19.03
CA GLU A 22 18.80 -19.37 18.91
C GLU A 22 18.26 -20.49 19.83
N THR A 23 17.50 -20.13 20.87
CA THR A 23 16.81 -21.08 21.77
C THR A 23 15.43 -21.51 21.28
N LEU A 24 14.88 -20.83 20.27
CA LEU A 24 13.57 -21.07 19.65
C LEU A 24 13.73 -21.45 18.17
N ASN A 25 14.37 -22.59 17.92
CA ASN A 25 14.15 -23.37 16.68
C ASN A 25 12.69 -23.83 16.50
N SER A 26 11.81 -23.50 17.45
CA SER A 26 10.35 -23.52 17.38
C SER A 26 9.85 -22.08 17.59
N SER A 27 9.23 -21.39 16.66
CA SER A 27 8.13 -21.87 15.84
C SER A 27 7.71 -20.71 14.95
N ILE A 28 8.02 -20.80 13.67
CA ILE A 28 7.30 -20.01 12.67
C ILE A 28 5.81 -20.31 12.89
N LYS A 29 5.02 -19.28 13.18
CA LYS A 29 3.60 -19.41 13.48
C LYS A 29 2.74 -19.29 12.23
N GLY A 30 3.28 -18.68 11.19
CA GLY A 30 2.54 -18.42 9.99
C GLY A 30 3.35 -17.74 8.91
N ILE A 31 2.68 -17.55 7.79
CA ILE A 31 3.19 -16.86 6.62
C ILE A 31 2.17 -15.78 6.27
N TYR A 32 2.66 -14.58 6.02
CA TYR A 32 1.89 -13.48 5.49
C TYR A 32 2.43 -13.13 4.11
N ILE A 33 1.55 -13.03 3.11
CA ILE A 33 1.94 -12.67 1.74
C ILE A 33 1.13 -11.46 1.27
N TRP A 34 1.84 -10.37 0.97
CA TRP A 34 1.26 -9.17 0.37
C TRP A 34 1.26 -9.25 -1.17
N CYS A 35 0.08 -9.08 -1.75
CA CYS A 35 -0.20 -9.15 -3.18
C CYS A 35 -0.56 -7.76 -3.72
N HIS A 36 0.37 -7.14 -4.46
CA HIS A 36 0.21 -5.77 -4.92
C HIS A 36 -0.81 -5.60 -6.05
N GLY A 37 -1.22 -4.35 -6.28
CA GLY A 37 -2.14 -3.98 -7.36
C GLY A 37 -1.55 -4.05 -8.78
N TYR A 38 -2.23 -3.42 -9.74
CA TYR A 38 -1.81 -3.42 -11.14
C TYR A 38 -0.44 -2.76 -11.35
N ARG A 39 0.45 -3.44 -12.09
CA ARG A 39 1.73 -2.87 -12.54
C ARG A 39 1.67 -2.61 -14.04
N PRO A 40 1.81 -1.35 -14.51
CA PRO A 40 1.85 -1.06 -15.95
C PRO A 40 3.03 -1.73 -16.66
N VAL A 41 2.84 -2.05 -17.94
CA VAL A 41 3.90 -2.55 -18.82
C VAL A 41 4.99 -1.48 -18.99
N GLY A 42 6.25 -1.90 -18.94
CA GLY A 42 7.46 -1.08 -18.93
C GLY A 42 7.97 -0.70 -17.54
N ILE A 43 7.27 -1.06 -16.46
CA ILE A 43 7.68 -0.72 -15.08
C ILE A 43 8.46 -1.89 -14.45
N PRO A 44 9.76 -1.72 -14.11
CA PRO A 44 10.60 -2.79 -13.59
C PRO A 44 9.95 -3.60 -12.48
N LEU A 45 10.14 -4.92 -12.50
CA LEU A 45 9.65 -5.82 -11.47
C LEU A 45 10.33 -5.56 -10.12
N THR A 46 9.53 -5.39 -9.07
CA THR A 46 10.01 -5.12 -7.71
C THR A 46 9.06 -5.74 -6.69
N ALA A 47 9.59 -6.35 -5.63
CA ALA A 47 8.82 -6.78 -4.47
C ALA A 47 9.13 -5.85 -3.30
N VAL A 48 8.21 -4.93 -2.98
CA VAL A 48 8.42 -3.92 -1.93
C VAL A 48 7.16 -3.76 -1.13
N PHE A 49 7.25 -4.00 0.17
CA PHE A 49 6.22 -3.68 1.15
C PHE A 49 6.89 -3.09 2.40
N ASP A 50 6.13 -2.29 3.15
CA ASP A 50 6.57 -1.76 4.44
C ASP A 50 6.29 -2.82 5.51
N TYR A 51 7.33 -3.40 6.10
CA TYR A 51 7.20 -4.37 7.19
C TYR A 51 7.44 -3.74 8.56
N HIS A 52 7.76 -2.45 8.62
CA HIS A 52 7.98 -1.71 9.86
C HIS A 52 6.69 -1.09 10.41
N SER A 53 5.72 -0.84 9.54
CA SER A 53 4.41 -0.36 9.95
C SER A 53 3.56 -1.45 10.60
N GLU A 54 2.60 -1.03 11.42
CA GLU A 54 1.54 -1.91 11.87
C GLU A 54 0.55 -2.16 10.71
N PRO A 55 -0.10 -3.34 10.63
CA PRO A 55 -0.02 -4.46 11.58
C PRO A 55 1.17 -5.43 11.34
N TYR A 56 1.99 -5.18 10.32
CA TYR A 56 3.04 -6.11 9.87
C TYR A 56 4.15 -6.31 10.89
N ALA A 57 4.57 -5.23 11.56
CA ALA A 57 5.54 -5.31 12.64
C ALA A 57 5.05 -6.23 13.78
N THR A 58 3.75 -6.19 14.11
CA THR A 58 3.14 -7.13 15.06
C THR A 58 3.17 -8.56 14.57
N LEU A 59 2.83 -8.83 13.31
CA LEU A 59 2.90 -10.18 12.73
C LEU A 59 4.33 -10.73 12.80
N LEU A 60 5.32 -9.94 12.44
CA LEU A 60 6.73 -10.31 12.51
C LEU A 60 7.17 -10.65 13.94
N ARG A 61 6.77 -9.83 14.93
CA ARG A 61 7.03 -10.12 16.36
C ARG A 61 6.32 -11.38 16.85
N ARG A 62 5.19 -11.75 16.23
CA ARG A 62 4.41 -12.96 16.55
C ARG A 62 4.93 -14.21 15.81
N GLY A 63 6.05 -14.12 15.11
CA GLY A 63 6.67 -15.27 14.45
C GLY A 63 6.10 -15.57 13.05
N PHE A 64 5.47 -14.60 12.40
CA PHE A 64 5.11 -14.72 10.99
C PHE A 64 6.31 -14.40 10.10
N ILE A 65 6.49 -15.19 9.04
CA ILE A 65 7.29 -14.79 7.88
C ILE A 65 6.44 -13.83 7.05
N LEU A 66 6.98 -12.67 6.71
CA LEU A 66 6.31 -11.74 5.81
C LEU A 66 6.92 -11.83 4.42
N ALA A 67 6.11 -11.81 3.37
CA ALA A 67 6.60 -11.93 2.01
C ALA A 67 5.79 -11.11 1.01
N SER A 68 6.39 -10.83 -0.14
CA SER A 68 5.71 -10.26 -1.30
C SER A 68 6.38 -10.73 -2.59
N THR A 69 5.62 -10.71 -3.68
CA THR A 69 6.08 -11.01 -5.05
C THR A 69 5.74 -9.86 -5.98
N SER A 70 6.59 -9.60 -6.98
CA SER A 70 6.30 -8.70 -8.09
C SER A 70 5.38 -9.31 -9.15
N TYR A 71 5.08 -10.61 -9.01
CA TYR A 71 4.70 -11.52 -10.11
C TYR A 71 5.78 -11.63 -11.17
N ARG A 72 5.64 -12.59 -12.09
CA ARG A 72 6.65 -12.87 -13.13
C ARG A 72 6.68 -11.84 -14.26
N ARG A 73 5.61 -11.07 -14.44
CA ARG A 73 5.43 -10.11 -15.55
C ARG A 73 4.58 -8.92 -15.13
N GLU A 74 4.56 -7.89 -15.97
CA GLU A 74 3.74 -6.70 -15.81
C GLU A 74 2.38 -6.85 -16.54
N GLY A 75 1.47 -5.92 -16.28
CA GLY A 75 0.14 -5.88 -16.91
C GLY A 75 -0.92 -6.66 -16.15
N TYR A 76 -2.01 -6.98 -16.84
CA TYR A 76 -3.09 -7.83 -16.32
C TYR A 76 -2.71 -9.29 -16.53
N ILE A 77 -2.18 -9.94 -15.50
CA ILE A 77 -1.64 -11.30 -15.59
C ILE A 77 -2.23 -12.21 -14.49
N LEU A 78 -3.54 -12.19 -14.33
CA LEU A 78 -4.21 -12.78 -13.16
C LEU A 78 -3.88 -14.28 -13.02
N LYS A 79 -3.92 -15.02 -14.13
CA LYS A 79 -3.60 -16.46 -14.14
C LYS A 79 -2.19 -16.76 -13.66
N ASP A 80 -1.19 -16.07 -14.20
CA ASP A 80 0.21 -16.25 -13.80
C ASP A 80 0.45 -15.81 -12.36
N SER A 81 -0.16 -14.69 -11.94
CA SER A 81 -0.02 -14.18 -10.59
C SER A 81 -0.58 -15.12 -9.53
N VAL A 82 -1.68 -15.84 -9.81
CA VAL A 82 -2.20 -16.90 -8.93
C VAL A 82 -1.15 -17.99 -8.71
N GLU A 83 -0.51 -18.44 -9.78
CA GLU A 83 0.58 -19.42 -9.67
C GLU A 83 1.78 -18.86 -8.89
N ASP A 84 2.18 -17.62 -9.18
CA ASP A 84 3.35 -17.00 -8.54
C ASP A 84 3.21 -16.84 -7.03
N VAL A 85 2.01 -16.51 -6.54
CA VAL A 85 1.73 -16.41 -5.11
C VAL A 85 1.81 -17.78 -4.44
N ASN A 86 1.25 -18.81 -5.07
CA ASN A 86 1.32 -20.18 -4.56
C ASN A 86 2.76 -20.73 -4.59
N ASP A 87 3.51 -20.45 -5.65
CA ASP A 87 4.92 -20.82 -5.77
C ASP A 87 5.76 -20.15 -4.67
N LEU A 88 5.52 -18.87 -4.37
CA LEU A 88 6.18 -18.17 -3.27
C LEU A 88 5.84 -18.80 -1.90
N ARG A 89 4.57 -19.14 -1.65
CA ARG A 89 4.17 -19.85 -0.43
C ARG A 89 4.93 -21.16 -0.28
N ASN A 90 4.94 -21.99 -1.32
CA ASN A 90 5.59 -23.31 -1.28
C ASN A 90 7.09 -23.18 -1.05
N PHE A 91 7.74 -22.24 -1.75
CA PHE A 91 9.15 -21.94 -1.52
C PHE A 91 9.45 -21.56 -0.06
N ILE A 92 8.60 -20.75 0.58
CA ILE A 92 8.77 -20.38 1.99
C ILE A 92 8.63 -21.60 2.90
N ILE A 93 7.62 -22.45 2.66
CA ILE A 93 7.38 -23.67 3.45
C ILE A 93 8.58 -24.61 3.34
N ASP A 94 9.04 -24.88 2.12
CA ASP A 94 10.15 -25.80 1.86
C ASP A 94 11.45 -25.28 2.49
N LYS A 95 11.74 -23.99 2.31
CA LYS A 95 13.03 -23.42 2.70
C LYS A 95 13.12 -23.04 4.17
N TYR A 96 12.03 -22.56 4.76
CA TYR A 96 12.05 -21.96 6.10
C TYR A 96 11.18 -22.74 7.11
N CYS A 97 10.23 -23.56 6.66
CA CYS A 97 9.35 -24.36 7.53
C CYS A 97 9.65 -25.87 7.46
N ASN A 98 10.83 -26.26 6.96
CA ASN A 98 11.25 -27.67 6.80
C ASN A 98 10.26 -28.52 5.97
N GLY A 99 9.59 -27.90 4.99
CA GLY A 99 8.57 -28.58 4.18
C GLY A 99 7.27 -28.91 4.93
N ASN A 100 7.10 -28.44 6.18
CA ASN A 100 5.92 -28.70 6.97
C ASN A 100 4.99 -27.48 7.02
N SER A 101 3.76 -27.66 6.51
CA SER A 101 2.70 -26.64 6.58
C SER A 101 1.70 -26.88 7.71
N GLU A 102 1.81 -27.98 8.45
CA GLU A 102 0.89 -28.32 9.54
C GLU A 102 0.97 -27.28 10.66
N GLY A 103 -0.20 -26.73 11.02
CA GLY A 103 -0.32 -25.72 12.07
C GLY A 103 0.17 -24.31 11.69
N LEU A 104 0.58 -24.08 10.44
CA LEU A 104 0.92 -22.73 9.98
C LEU A 104 -0.35 -21.95 9.61
N THR A 105 -0.46 -20.73 10.13
CA THR A 105 -1.47 -19.78 9.65
C THR A 105 -0.93 -19.03 8.42
N VAL A 106 -1.56 -19.21 7.26
CA VAL A 106 -1.16 -18.51 6.03
C VAL A 106 -2.19 -17.43 5.69
N ILE A 107 -1.81 -16.17 5.83
CA ILE A 107 -2.67 -15.02 5.53
C ILE A 107 -2.22 -14.36 4.22
N LEU A 108 -3.18 -14.09 3.35
CA LEU A 108 -2.97 -13.24 2.18
C LEU A 108 -3.56 -11.86 2.46
N GLU A 109 -2.84 -10.82 2.09
CA GLU A 109 -3.40 -9.47 1.96
C GLU A 109 -3.16 -8.96 0.56
N ALA A 110 -4.13 -8.24 0.02
CA ALA A 110 -4.02 -7.73 -1.32
C ALA A 110 -4.75 -6.41 -1.55
N GLU A 111 -4.30 -5.69 -2.58
CA GLU A 111 -4.91 -4.44 -3.01
C GLU A 111 -5.24 -4.49 -4.50
N SER A 112 -6.35 -3.85 -4.90
CA SER A 112 -6.66 -3.63 -6.32
C SER A 112 -6.64 -4.94 -7.13
N MET A 113 -5.81 -5.03 -8.17
CA MET A 113 -5.61 -6.26 -8.97
C MET A 113 -5.17 -7.46 -8.12
N GLY A 114 -4.34 -7.24 -7.09
CA GLY A 114 -3.98 -8.26 -6.11
C GLY A 114 -5.23 -8.84 -5.43
N GLY A 115 -6.23 -7.99 -5.15
CA GLY A 115 -7.53 -8.41 -4.63
C GLY A 115 -8.21 -9.44 -5.53
N ALA A 116 -8.19 -9.25 -6.85
CA ALA A 116 -8.70 -10.25 -7.79
C ALA A 116 -7.88 -11.54 -7.79
N ILE A 117 -6.55 -11.45 -7.69
CA ILE A 117 -5.65 -12.61 -7.62
C ILE A 117 -5.96 -13.46 -6.39
N VAL A 118 -6.11 -12.86 -5.20
CA VAL A 118 -6.40 -13.61 -3.98
C VAL A 118 -7.83 -14.15 -3.95
N THR A 119 -8.80 -13.47 -4.56
CA THR A 119 -10.14 -14.02 -4.77
C THR A 119 -10.10 -15.26 -5.68
N LEU A 120 -9.28 -15.23 -6.75
CA LEU A 120 -9.07 -16.40 -7.61
C LEU A 120 -8.37 -17.54 -6.86
N LEU A 121 -7.42 -17.25 -5.97
CA LEU A 121 -6.83 -18.25 -5.07
C LEU A 121 -7.90 -18.87 -4.16
N ASN A 122 -8.79 -18.06 -3.59
CA ASN A 122 -9.87 -18.51 -2.71
C ASN A 122 -10.78 -19.57 -3.36
N GLU A 123 -11.04 -19.46 -4.67
CA GLU A 123 -11.89 -20.43 -5.38
C GLU A 123 -11.17 -21.75 -5.73
N ARG A 124 -9.84 -21.72 -5.79
CA ARG A 124 -8.99 -22.81 -6.30
C ARG A 124 -8.33 -23.63 -5.20
N PHE A 125 -8.10 -23.00 -4.06
CA PHE A 125 -7.42 -23.59 -2.92
C PHE A 125 -8.36 -23.70 -1.72
N THR A 126 -7.90 -24.37 -0.67
CA THR A 126 -8.68 -24.59 0.55
C THR A 126 -7.98 -23.96 1.75
N ARG A 127 -8.61 -24.08 2.93
CA ARG A 127 -8.05 -23.60 4.18
C ARG A 127 -6.75 -24.28 4.61
N ASN A 128 -6.46 -25.44 4.04
CA ASN A 128 -5.19 -26.14 4.27
C ASN A 128 -4.01 -25.42 3.60
N GLU A 129 -4.27 -24.75 2.48
CA GLU A 129 -3.26 -23.98 1.76
C GLU A 129 -3.17 -22.54 2.26
N PHE A 130 -4.31 -21.85 2.35
CA PHE A 130 -4.37 -20.48 2.85
C PHE A 130 -5.44 -20.36 3.93
N SER A 131 -5.08 -19.84 5.09
CA SER A 131 -5.98 -19.79 6.25
C SER A 131 -7.00 -18.66 6.13
N GLY A 132 -6.60 -17.48 5.65
CA GLY A 132 -7.46 -16.30 5.55
C GLY A 132 -6.96 -15.25 4.55
N ILE A 133 -7.88 -14.41 4.06
CA ILE A 133 -7.62 -13.42 3.01
C ILE A 133 -8.21 -12.06 3.38
N ILE A 134 -7.41 -10.99 3.26
CA ILE A 134 -7.87 -9.61 3.40
C ILE A 134 -7.65 -8.91 2.04
N ALA A 135 -8.70 -8.38 1.43
CA ALA A 135 -8.62 -7.78 0.11
C ALA A 135 -9.20 -6.35 0.11
N THR A 136 -8.33 -5.37 -0.06
CA THR A 136 -8.66 -3.96 -0.08
C THR A 136 -8.90 -3.47 -1.51
N GLY A 137 -10.03 -2.80 -1.75
CA GLY A 137 -10.37 -2.22 -3.05
C GLY A 137 -10.26 -3.21 -4.22
N ALA A 138 -10.72 -4.45 -4.01
CA ALA A 138 -10.47 -5.57 -4.93
C ALA A 138 -11.02 -5.27 -6.34
N ALA A 139 -10.12 -5.22 -7.33
CA ALA A 139 -10.44 -4.89 -8.70
C ALA A 139 -10.87 -6.16 -9.47
N LEU A 140 -12.08 -6.66 -9.19
CA LEU A 140 -12.62 -7.91 -9.73
C LEU A 140 -13.00 -7.87 -11.24
N PHE A 141 -12.23 -7.15 -12.06
CA PHE A 141 -12.44 -6.95 -13.48
C PHE A 141 -11.61 -7.92 -14.33
N ILE A 142 -12.04 -9.17 -14.42
CA ILE A 142 -11.35 -10.24 -15.17
C ILE A 142 -11.22 -9.96 -16.67
N GLN A 143 -12.16 -9.22 -17.26
CA GLN A 143 -12.26 -8.98 -18.72
C GLN A 143 -11.03 -8.27 -19.33
N LYS A 144 -10.09 -7.82 -18.49
CA LYS A 144 -8.86 -7.15 -18.92
C LYS A 144 -7.64 -8.07 -19.01
N ASP A 145 -7.76 -9.34 -18.61
CA ASP A 145 -6.70 -10.33 -18.79
C ASP A 145 -6.57 -10.67 -20.30
N PRO A 146 -5.44 -10.36 -20.95
CA PRO A 146 -5.28 -10.42 -22.40
C PRO A 146 -5.03 -11.83 -22.96
N ILE A 147 -5.11 -12.88 -22.12
CA ILE A 147 -4.91 -14.26 -22.55
C ILE A 147 -6.12 -14.73 -23.38
N ASP A 148 -5.89 -15.54 -24.43
CA ASP A 148 -6.92 -16.17 -25.29
C ASP A 148 -7.91 -17.12 -24.56
N ASP A 149 -7.86 -17.14 -23.23
CA ASP A 149 -8.72 -17.88 -22.31
C ASP A 149 -8.60 -17.20 -20.92
N PRO A 150 -9.27 -16.06 -20.70
CA PRO A 150 -9.14 -15.33 -19.45
C PRO A 150 -9.70 -16.16 -18.31
N ILE A 151 -8.91 -16.28 -17.24
CA ILE A 151 -9.32 -16.99 -16.03
C ILE A 151 -10.63 -16.41 -15.49
N GLN A 152 -11.63 -17.23 -15.17
CA GLN A 152 -12.94 -16.76 -14.69
C GLN A 152 -13.12 -16.95 -13.18
N PHE A 153 -14.01 -16.15 -12.58
CA PHE A 153 -14.54 -16.38 -11.23
C PHE A 153 -15.61 -17.46 -11.28
N LEU A 154 -15.52 -18.41 -10.36
CA LEU A 154 -16.49 -19.48 -10.15
C LEU A 154 -17.53 -19.12 -9.08
N TYR A 155 -17.27 -18.08 -8.28
CA TYR A 155 -18.04 -17.66 -7.11
C TYR A 155 -18.14 -18.76 -6.04
N LYS A 156 -17.07 -19.56 -5.91
CA LYS A 156 -16.96 -20.67 -4.94
C LYS A 156 -15.81 -20.48 -3.96
N PRO A 157 -15.76 -19.38 -3.19
CA PRO A 157 -14.73 -19.19 -2.18
C PRO A 157 -14.79 -20.28 -1.11
N LYS A 158 -13.62 -20.79 -0.72
CA LYS A 158 -13.47 -21.88 0.28
C LYS A 158 -12.68 -21.43 1.52
N ILE A 159 -12.19 -20.21 1.52
CA ILE A 159 -11.28 -19.62 2.49
C ILE A 159 -11.95 -18.37 3.06
N PRO A 160 -11.91 -18.16 4.39
CA PRO A 160 -12.35 -16.92 5.02
C PRO A 160 -11.73 -15.71 4.34
N GLN A 161 -12.57 -14.81 3.82
CA GLN A 161 -12.13 -13.62 3.11
C GLN A 161 -12.90 -12.40 3.59
N ILE A 162 -12.17 -11.34 3.95
CA ILE A 162 -12.72 -10.03 4.26
C ILE A 162 -12.33 -9.09 3.12
N TYR A 163 -13.33 -8.50 2.49
CA TYR A 163 -13.14 -7.37 1.59
C TYR A 163 -13.22 -6.07 2.39
N ILE A 164 -12.28 -5.15 2.15
CA ILE A 164 -12.32 -3.78 2.64
C ILE A 164 -12.62 -2.89 1.44
N CYS A 165 -13.76 -2.20 1.42
CA CYS A 165 -14.17 -1.40 0.26
C CYS A 165 -14.54 0.03 0.65
N ASN A 166 -14.00 0.96 -0.11
CA ASN A 166 -14.49 2.33 -0.20
C ASN A 166 -15.81 2.39 -0.99
N SER A 167 -16.55 3.48 -0.84
CA SER A 167 -17.86 3.67 -1.49
C SER A 167 -17.82 3.53 -3.02
N SER A 168 -16.73 3.99 -3.66
CA SER A 168 -16.52 3.92 -5.12
C SER A 168 -16.31 2.52 -5.69
N GLU A 169 -16.03 1.52 -4.86
CA GLU A 169 -15.56 0.19 -5.29
C GLU A 169 -16.53 -0.94 -4.91
N MET A 170 -17.56 -0.60 -4.14
CA MET A 170 -18.40 -1.56 -3.45
C MET A 170 -19.24 -2.44 -4.38
N SER A 171 -19.72 -1.91 -5.50
CA SER A 171 -20.70 -2.60 -6.36
C SER A 171 -20.20 -3.95 -6.85
N ILE A 172 -18.97 -4.02 -7.37
CA ILE A 172 -18.43 -5.26 -7.94
C ILE A 172 -18.16 -6.32 -6.88
N VAL A 173 -17.79 -5.92 -5.67
CA VAL A 173 -17.57 -6.83 -4.55
C VAL A 173 -18.91 -7.36 -4.01
N LYS A 174 -19.93 -6.51 -3.90
CA LYS A 174 -21.29 -6.94 -3.55
C LYS A 174 -21.82 -7.96 -4.55
N ASP A 175 -21.67 -7.70 -5.85
CA ASP A 175 -22.09 -8.64 -6.90
C ASP A 175 -21.40 -10.00 -6.77
N TYR A 176 -20.10 -10.03 -6.43
CA TYR A 176 -19.37 -11.28 -6.19
C TYR A 176 -19.90 -12.03 -4.95
N ILE A 177 -20.17 -11.31 -3.86
CA ILE A 177 -20.70 -11.89 -2.61
C ILE A 177 -22.09 -12.49 -2.85
N GLU A 178 -22.99 -11.77 -3.53
CA GLU A 178 -24.34 -12.27 -3.83
C GLU A 178 -24.29 -13.53 -4.69
N LYS A 179 -23.47 -13.57 -5.75
CA LYS A 179 -23.28 -14.79 -6.55
C LYS A 179 -22.68 -15.94 -5.74
N SER A 180 -21.81 -15.64 -4.77
CA SER A 180 -21.27 -16.66 -3.88
C SER A 180 -22.34 -17.24 -2.95
N LYS A 181 -23.34 -16.44 -2.54
CA LYS A 181 -24.51 -16.91 -1.78
C LYS A 181 -25.38 -17.83 -2.64
N GLU A 182 -25.64 -17.45 -3.90
CA GLU A 182 -26.38 -18.30 -4.85
C GLU A 182 -25.67 -19.65 -5.07
N GLU A 183 -24.34 -19.67 -5.21
CA GLU A 183 -23.60 -20.92 -5.34
C GLU A 183 -23.58 -21.73 -4.03
N LYS A 184 -23.61 -21.08 -2.86
CA LYS A 184 -23.66 -21.77 -1.57
C LYS A 184 -24.94 -22.59 -1.37
N GLU A 185 -26.04 -22.21 -2.01
CA GLU A 185 -27.26 -23.03 -2.02
C GLU A 185 -27.03 -24.40 -2.67
N LYS A 186 -26.05 -24.50 -3.58
CA LYS A 186 -25.68 -25.72 -4.31
C LYS A 186 -24.51 -26.45 -3.65
N ASP A 187 -23.61 -25.72 -3.00
CA ASP A 187 -22.41 -26.23 -2.37
C ASP A 187 -22.20 -25.59 -0.99
N THR A 188 -22.57 -26.33 0.05
CA THR A 188 -22.50 -25.85 1.44
C THR A 188 -21.09 -25.66 1.96
N SER A 189 -20.06 -26.15 1.24
CA SER A 189 -18.65 -25.94 1.59
C SER A 189 -18.18 -24.50 1.30
N ILE A 190 -18.97 -23.72 0.57
CA ILE A 190 -18.65 -22.33 0.24
C ILE A 190 -18.67 -21.45 1.50
N VAL A 191 -17.57 -20.71 1.68
CA VAL A 191 -17.39 -19.72 2.74
C VAL A 191 -17.73 -18.34 2.18
N ILE A 192 -18.84 -17.76 2.61
CA ILE A 192 -19.28 -16.45 2.11
C ILE A 192 -18.31 -15.37 2.60
N PRO A 193 -17.65 -14.62 1.69
CA PRO A 193 -16.78 -13.51 2.06
C PRO A 193 -17.57 -12.43 2.80
N GLN A 194 -16.89 -11.72 3.69
CA GLN A 194 -17.46 -10.62 4.46
C GLN A 194 -17.02 -9.29 3.88
N LEU A 195 -17.88 -8.28 3.98
CA LEU A 195 -17.61 -6.92 3.52
C LEU A 195 -17.46 -6.01 4.72
N LEU A 196 -16.29 -5.38 4.84
CA LEU A 196 -16.04 -4.24 5.70
C LEU A 196 -16.14 -2.99 4.84
N TYR A 197 -17.15 -2.16 5.12
CA TYR A 197 -17.47 -0.97 4.35
C TYR A 197 -16.87 0.28 5.01
N ILE A 198 -16.24 1.11 4.19
CA ILE A 198 -15.72 2.43 4.58
C ILE A 198 -16.51 3.48 3.80
N GLU A 199 -17.20 4.35 4.52
CA GLU A 199 -18.01 5.44 3.96
C GLU A 199 -17.13 6.61 3.49
N ARG A 200 -16.21 6.32 2.58
CA ARG A 200 -15.28 7.29 2.01
C ARG A 200 -14.97 6.88 0.57
N GLU A 201 -14.92 7.87 -0.32
CA GLU A 201 -14.48 7.68 -1.71
C GLU A 201 -12.98 7.38 -1.78
N GLY A 202 -12.58 6.57 -2.76
CA GLY A 202 -11.18 6.26 -3.00
C GLY A 202 -10.95 4.87 -3.60
N HIS A 203 -9.75 4.65 -4.13
CA HIS A 203 -9.32 3.32 -4.58
C HIS A 203 -8.26 2.81 -3.61
N CYS A 204 -8.58 1.75 -2.87
CA CYS A 204 -7.72 1.24 -1.78
C CYS A 204 -7.38 2.31 -0.72
N GLU A 205 -8.25 3.32 -0.52
CA GLU A 205 -8.03 4.35 0.47
C GLU A 205 -8.44 3.86 1.85
N VAL A 206 -7.52 3.16 2.53
CA VAL A 206 -7.72 2.57 3.86
C VAL A 206 -6.71 3.14 4.88
N TYR A 207 -7.15 3.37 6.11
CA TYR A 207 -6.32 3.76 7.24
C TYR A 207 -5.72 2.53 7.95
N CYS A 208 -4.63 2.75 8.69
CA CYS A 208 -3.95 1.65 9.39
C CYS A 208 -4.87 0.97 10.40
N GLU A 209 -5.73 1.73 11.05
CA GLU A 209 -6.70 1.30 12.05
C GLU A 209 -7.79 0.44 11.42
N GLU A 210 -8.30 0.84 10.24
CA GLU A 210 -9.29 0.07 9.48
C GLU A 210 -8.70 -1.29 9.05
N LEU A 211 -7.44 -1.30 8.62
CA LEU A 211 -6.71 -2.52 8.32
C LEU A 211 -6.48 -3.39 9.57
N GLN A 212 -6.09 -2.79 10.70
CA GLN A 212 -5.92 -3.50 11.98
C GLN A 212 -7.22 -4.15 12.46
N ILE A 213 -8.37 -3.50 12.26
CA ILE A 213 -9.68 -4.07 12.55
C ILE A 213 -9.92 -5.29 11.67
N ALA A 214 -9.65 -5.21 10.36
CA ALA A 214 -9.79 -6.35 9.46
C ALA A 214 -8.89 -7.54 9.85
N PHE A 215 -7.63 -7.28 10.25
CA PHE A 215 -6.75 -8.33 10.78
C PHE A 215 -7.29 -8.95 12.05
N SER A 216 -7.76 -8.13 12.99
CA SER A 216 -8.33 -8.60 14.25
C SER A 216 -9.55 -9.49 13.99
N ALA A 217 -10.48 -9.01 13.15
CA ALA A 217 -11.66 -9.77 12.74
C ALA A 217 -11.30 -11.07 12.01
N MET A 218 -10.28 -11.04 11.14
CA MET A 218 -9.77 -12.25 10.48
C MET A 218 -9.29 -13.27 11.52
N PHE A 219 -8.44 -12.86 12.47
CA PHE A 219 -7.93 -13.79 13.48
C PHE A 219 -9.03 -14.34 14.40
N GLU A 220 -10.06 -13.58 14.72
CA GLU A 220 -11.23 -14.10 15.44
C GLU A 220 -12.03 -15.08 14.58
N TRP A 221 -12.24 -14.79 13.29
CA TRP A 221 -12.91 -15.70 12.37
C TRP A 221 -12.16 -17.02 12.16
N LEU A 222 -10.82 -16.99 12.21
CA LEU A 222 -10.01 -18.21 12.15
C LEU A 222 -10.13 -19.08 13.40
N LYS A 223 -10.46 -18.50 14.57
CA LYS A 223 -10.71 -19.24 15.81
C LYS A 223 -12.14 -19.77 15.87
N ASP A 224 -13.09 -18.99 15.36
CA ASP A 224 -14.52 -19.28 15.38
C ASP A 224 -15.14 -18.95 14.03
N GLU A 225 -15.48 -20.00 13.26
CA GLU A 225 -16.08 -19.87 11.93
C GLU A 225 -17.44 -19.14 11.95
N THR A 226 -18.10 -19.12 13.10
CA THR A 226 -19.40 -18.45 13.31
C THR A 226 -19.26 -16.99 13.76
N TYR A 227 -18.03 -16.47 13.89
CA TYR A 227 -17.75 -15.12 14.38
C TYR A 227 -18.61 -14.05 13.69
N PHE A 228 -18.63 -14.03 12.35
CA PHE A 228 -19.42 -13.04 11.60
C PHE A 228 -20.93 -13.30 11.63
N GLU A 229 -21.37 -14.56 11.78
CA GLU A 229 -22.79 -14.87 11.95
C GLU A 229 -23.31 -14.29 13.27
N LYS A 230 -22.52 -14.40 14.35
CA LYS A 230 -22.82 -13.79 15.64
C LYS A 230 -22.79 -12.27 15.56
N LEU A 231 -21.76 -11.72 14.93
CA LEU A 231 -21.59 -10.27 14.81
C LEU A 231 -22.74 -9.62 14.02
N ASN A 232 -23.20 -10.24 12.92
CA ASN A 232 -24.31 -9.74 12.10
C ASN A 232 -25.68 -9.84 12.79
N GLN A 233 -25.83 -10.75 13.77
CA GLN A 233 -27.04 -10.81 14.60
C GLN A 233 -27.10 -9.66 15.62
N GLU A 234 -25.93 -9.16 16.04
CA GLU A 234 -25.80 -8.09 17.04
C GLU A 234 -25.67 -6.69 16.39
N ILE A 235 -25.13 -6.61 15.17
CA ILE A 235 -24.81 -5.37 14.45
C ILE A 235 -25.19 -5.55 12.98
N HIS A 236 -26.10 -4.72 12.45
CA HIS A 236 -26.68 -4.94 11.11
C HIS A 236 -25.74 -4.64 9.92
N ASP A 237 -24.62 -3.96 10.13
CA ASP A 237 -23.51 -3.80 9.17
C ASP A 237 -22.28 -3.33 9.97
N ILE A 238 -21.09 -3.90 9.75
CA ILE A 238 -19.85 -3.31 10.27
C ILE A 238 -19.48 -2.15 9.35
N THR A 239 -20.17 -1.04 9.54
CA THR A 239 -19.71 0.26 9.03
C THR A 239 -18.60 0.70 9.95
N LEU A 240 -17.37 0.78 9.43
CA LEU A 240 -16.37 1.58 10.10
C LEU A 240 -16.81 3.04 9.90
N TYR A 241 -17.59 3.53 10.87
CA TYR A 241 -17.87 4.96 10.96
C TYR A 241 -16.56 5.71 10.88
N ASP A 242 -16.60 6.85 10.19
CA ASP A 242 -15.47 7.75 10.02
C ASP A 242 -14.72 7.79 11.34
N LEU A 243 -13.52 7.18 11.35
CA LEU A 243 -12.61 7.38 12.45
C LEU A 243 -12.24 8.85 12.32
N ASP A 244 -13.07 9.72 12.91
CA ASP A 244 -12.90 11.16 13.11
C ASP A 244 -11.71 11.39 14.07
N PHE A 245 -10.60 10.71 13.78
CA PHE A 245 -9.26 10.98 14.27
C PHE A 245 -8.62 12.10 13.45
N GLU A 246 -9.42 12.96 12.80
CA GLU A 246 -8.99 14.31 12.46
C GLU A 246 -8.87 15.14 13.74
N LYS A 247 -7.96 14.76 14.65
CA LYS A 247 -7.23 15.81 15.34
C LYS A 247 -6.42 16.49 14.24
N GLU A 248 -6.93 17.64 13.81
CA GLU A 248 -6.18 18.63 13.04
C GLU A 248 -4.79 18.78 13.68
N LEU A 249 -3.82 18.04 13.17
CA LEU A 249 -2.44 18.45 13.28
C LEU A 249 -2.34 19.58 12.26
N GLU A 250 -2.77 20.77 12.68
CA GLU A 250 -2.37 21.99 12.00
C GLU A 250 -0.87 21.90 11.84
N ASN A 251 -0.40 21.82 10.60
CA ASN A 251 1.00 22.02 10.29
C ASN A 251 1.17 23.54 10.22
N PRO A 252 1.64 24.22 11.29
CA PRO A 252 1.72 25.68 11.31
C PRO A 252 2.68 26.22 10.24
N GLY A 253 3.43 25.33 9.57
CA GLY A 253 4.37 25.67 8.52
C GLY A 253 3.86 25.54 7.08
N LEU A 254 2.63 25.05 6.84
CA LEU A 254 2.10 24.90 5.48
C LEU A 254 1.32 26.16 5.06
N GLU A 255 1.90 26.96 4.17
CA GLU A 255 1.21 28.09 3.56
C GLU A 255 0.79 27.73 2.12
N ILE A 256 -0.51 27.54 1.92
CA ILE A 256 -1.08 27.29 0.59
C ILE A 256 -1.08 28.60 -0.21
N ILE A 257 -0.61 28.51 -1.44
CA ILE A 257 -0.61 29.60 -2.40
C ILE A 257 -1.38 29.17 -3.64
N GLU A 258 -2.28 30.04 -4.07
CA GLU A 258 -2.87 29.97 -5.40
C GLU A 258 -2.04 30.82 -6.36
N HIS A 259 -1.56 30.21 -7.43
CA HIS A 259 -0.86 30.87 -8.51
C HIS A 259 -1.68 30.73 -9.79
N ASN A 260 -1.81 31.81 -10.57
CA ASN A 260 -2.42 31.94 -11.90
C ASN A 260 -3.26 30.75 -12.44
N GLU A 261 -4.49 31.03 -12.87
CA GLU A 261 -5.36 30.08 -13.60
C GLU A 261 -5.61 28.73 -12.91
N GLY A 262 -5.70 28.72 -11.57
CA GLY A 262 -6.08 27.53 -10.81
C GLY A 262 -4.94 26.55 -10.58
N THR A 263 -3.70 27.04 -10.53
CA THR A 263 -2.56 26.24 -10.05
C THR A 263 -2.42 26.44 -8.53
N ARG A 264 -2.31 25.36 -7.77
CA ARG A 264 -2.07 25.42 -6.32
C ARG A 264 -0.68 24.93 -5.99
N GLY A 265 -0.08 25.58 -5.01
CA GLY A 265 1.12 25.07 -4.36
C GLY A 265 1.16 25.40 -2.88
N ALA A 266 2.20 24.95 -2.20
CA ALA A 266 2.47 25.38 -0.83
C ALA A 266 3.95 25.55 -0.61
N TRP A 267 4.25 26.48 0.29
CA TRP A 267 5.54 26.56 0.94
C TRP A 267 5.61 25.58 2.10
N ILE A 268 6.68 24.80 2.13
CA ILE A 268 6.93 23.81 3.17
C ILE A 268 8.32 24.03 3.71
N TYR A 269 8.44 24.07 5.04
CA TYR A 269 9.74 24.07 5.70
C TYR A 269 10.42 22.72 5.51
N VAL A 270 11.70 22.77 5.15
CA VAL A 270 12.59 21.61 5.26
C VAL A 270 12.84 21.35 6.74
N ASP A 271 12.48 20.16 7.20
CA ASP A 271 12.59 19.78 8.61
C ASP A 271 14.02 19.37 8.95
N GLU A 272 14.63 18.57 8.06
CA GLU A 272 15.99 18.07 8.23
C GLU A 272 16.67 17.92 6.86
N LEU A 273 17.98 18.19 6.84
CA LEU A 273 18.86 17.94 5.71
C LEU A 273 19.95 16.97 6.19
N THR A 274 19.95 15.74 5.70
CA THR A 274 20.88 14.70 6.20
C THR A 274 22.27 14.85 5.58
N LEU A 275 23.28 14.18 6.15
CA LEU A 275 24.68 14.13 5.67
C LEU A 275 24.83 13.72 4.18
N TYR A 276 23.79 13.18 3.56
CA TYR A 276 23.76 12.77 2.14
C TYR A 276 22.90 13.69 1.25
N ASN A 277 22.66 14.94 1.67
CA ASN A 277 21.79 15.90 0.97
C ASN A 277 20.33 15.44 0.84
N GLU A 278 19.85 14.58 1.74
CA GLU A 278 18.44 14.18 1.72
C GLU A 278 17.59 15.28 2.35
N VAL A 279 16.47 15.62 1.70
CA VAL A 279 15.55 16.63 2.18
C VAL A 279 14.36 15.93 2.79
N ILE A 280 14.16 16.15 4.09
CA ILE A 280 13.01 15.63 4.81
C ILE A 280 11.93 16.72 4.88
N LEU A 281 10.77 16.42 4.30
CA LEU A 281 9.58 17.28 4.38
C LEU A 281 8.55 16.65 5.33
N ARG A 282 8.09 17.43 6.31
CA ARG A 282 6.88 17.11 7.08
C ARG A 282 5.66 17.55 6.28
N ILE A 283 5.20 16.70 5.38
CA ILE A 283 3.97 16.90 4.61
C ILE A 283 3.04 15.71 4.82
N GLY A 284 1.93 15.97 5.52
CA GLY A 284 0.93 14.95 5.80
C GLY A 284 -0.03 14.72 4.63
N ARG A 285 -0.85 13.66 4.71
CA ARG A 285 -1.90 13.38 3.73
C ARG A 285 -2.89 14.54 3.57
N GLN A 286 -3.25 15.20 4.66
CA GLN A 286 -4.14 16.37 4.62
C GLN A 286 -3.51 17.56 3.88
N ASP A 287 -2.21 17.79 4.06
CA ASP A 287 -1.48 18.83 3.34
C ASP A 287 -1.46 18.56 1.84
N PHE A 288 -1.25 17.30 1.44
CA PHE A 288 -1.38 16.90 0.03
C PHE A 288 -2.81 17.07 -0.52
N ARG A 289 -3.84 16.75 0.27
CA ARG A 289 -5.25 17.00 -0.11
C ARG A 289 -5.56 18.49 -0.27
N LYS A 290 -5.06 19.34 0.63
CA LYS A 290 -5.15 20.80 0.53
C LYS A 290 -4.52 21.34 -0.76
N LEU A 291 -3.49 20.63 -1.25
CA LEU A 291 -2.81 20.88 -2.52
C LEU A 291 -3.42 20.18 -3.74
N PHE A 292 -4.51 19.40 -3.58
CA PHE A 292 -5.08 18.52 -4.60
C PHE A 292 -4.12 17.49 -5.21
N ILE A 293 -3.09 17.11 -4.47
CA ILE A 293 -2.12 16.09 -4.90
C ILE A 293 -2.60 14.74 -4.37
N TYR A 294 -3.30 13.99 -5.22
CA TYR A 294 -3.78 12.66 -4.92
C TYR A 294 -2.70 11.59 -5.19
N PRO A 295 -2.83 10.38 -4.60
CA PRO A 295 -2.01 9.25 -5.00
C PRO A 295 -2.02 9.09 -6.53
N TYR A 296 -0.88 8.74 -7.11
CA TYR A 296 -0.73 8.60 -8.56
C TYR A 296 -0.78 9.90 -9.38
N ASN A 297 -1.01 11.06 -8.76
CA ASN A 297 -0.84 12.34 -9.44
C ASN A 297 0.64 12.69 -9.60
N GLN A 298 0.90 13.47 -10.66
CA GLN A 298 2.18 14.09 -10.89
C GLN A 298 2.19 15.47 -10.26
N PHE A 299 3.28 15.78 -9.57
CA PHE A 299 3.48 17.10 -9.00
C PHE A 299 4.93 17.53 -9.19
N THR A 300 5.20 18.81 -9.06
CA THR A 300 6.55 19.36 -9.22
C THR A 300 7.02 19.94 -7.91
N ILE A 301 8.24 19.60 -7.51
CA ILE A 301 8.92 20.20 -6.36
C ILE A 301 9.94 21.20 -6.88
N TYR A 302 9.94 22.40 -6.32
CA TYR A 302 10.93 23.43 -6.59
C TYR A 302 11.73 23.75 -5.33
N ILE A 303 13.05 23.76 -5.46
CA ILE A 303 14.00 24.04 -4.37
C ILE A 303 14.87 25.21 -4.80
N ALA A 304 14.97 26.27 -4.00
CA ALA A 304 15.85 27.39 -4.32
C ALA A 304 17.34 26.98 -4.32
N LYS A 305 18.12 27.53 -5.26
CA LYS A 305 19.57 27.30 -5.36
C LYS A 305 20.37 28.13 -4.35
N ASP A 306 19.94 29.36 -4.09
CA ASP A 306 20.69 30.36 -3.30
C ASP A 306 19.84 31.04 -2.21
N SER A 307 18.82 30.37 -1.68
CA SER A 307 17.99 31.00 -0.65
C SER A 307 18.72 31.05 0.69
N LYS A 308 18.77 32.25 1.29
CA LYS A 308 19.00 32.36 2.74
C LYS A 308 17.97 31.49 3.48
N PRO A 309 18.35 30.87 4.60
CA PRO A 309 17.44 30.26 5.57
C PRO A 309 16.08 30.97 5.66
N ASN A 310 14.98 30.23 5.46
CA ASN A 310 13.59 30.71 5.55
C ASN A 310 13.16 31.79 4.53
N THR A 311 13.90 31.99 3.44
CA THR A 311 13.52 32.95 2.41
C THR A 311 12.71 32.27 1.30
N LYS A 312 11.47 32.70 1.11
CA LYS A 312 10.65 32.29 -0.04
C LYS A 312 11.25 32.86 -1.32
N PHE A 313 11.37 32.06 -2.37
CA PHE A 313 11.63 32.61 -3.71
C PHE A 313 10.31 33.09 -4.33
N GLU A 314 10.35 34.03 -5.26
CA GLU A 314 9.13 34.55 -5.89
C GLU A 314 8.56 33.52 -6.87
N LEU A 315 7.24 33.44 -7.02
CA LEU A 315 6.63 32.46 -7.94
C LEU A 315 7.05 32.68 -9.39
N ASP A 316 7.35 33.93 -9.77
CA ASP A 316 7.91 34.28 -11.08
C ASP A 316 9.29 33.63 -11.32
N ASP A 317 10.01 33.25 -10.25
CA ASP A 317 11.29 32.55 -10.33
C ASP A 317 11.16 31.06 -10.64
N LEU A 318 9.95 30.49 -10.62
CA LEU A 318 9.72 29.05 -10.89
C LEU A 318 10.20 28.62 -12.28
N ASN A 319 10.22 29.54 -13.25
CA ASN A 319 10.70 29.28 -14.61
C ASN A 319 12.17 29.68 -14.81
N ASN A 320 12.85 30.13 -13.75
CA ASN A 320 14.23 30.57 -13.81
C ASN A 320 15.16 29.47 -13.28
N ASP A 321 15.69 28.65 -14.19
CA ASP A 321 16.63 27.57 -13.88
C ASP A 321 17.93 28.04 -13.21
N GLN A 322 18.23 29.34 -13.20
CA GLN A 322 19.36 29.88 -12.44
C GLN A 322 19.04 30.09 -10.96
N LYS A 323 17.76 30.20 -10.59
CA LYS A 323 17.32 30.50 -9.22
C LYS A 323 16.75 29.29 -8.48
N VAL A 324 16.11 28.36 -9.19
CA VAL A 324 15.49 27.17 -8.60
C VAL A 324 15.93 25.89 -9.30
N ASN A 325 15.96 24.80 -8.55
CA ASN A 325 16.00 23.43 -9.05
C ASN A 325 14.58 22.90 -9.13
N ARG A 326 14.21 22.37 -10.30
CA ARG A 326 12.90 21.77 -10.55
C ARG A 326 13.00 20.25 -10.55
N PHE A 327 12.10 19.60 -9.83
CA PHE A 327 11.98 18.14 -9.76
C PHE A 327 10.56 17.73 -10.11
N ASP A 328 10.37 17.15 -11.30
CA ASP A 328 9.08 16.57 -11.69
C ASP A 328 8.92 15.21 -10.99
N ILE A 329 7.99 15.12 -10.04
CA ILE A 329 7.63 13.88 -9.37
C ILE A 329 6.53 13.19 -10.19
N LEU A 330 6.93 12.11 -10.85
CA LEU A 330 6.06 11.36 -11.76
C LEU A 330 5.00 10.53 -11.04
N HIS A 331 5.20 10.27 -9.74
CA HIS A 331 4.31 9.46 -8.94
C HIS A 331 4.43 9.80 -7.45
N ALA A 332 3.38 10.35 -6.85
CA ALA A 332 3.23 10.40 -5.40
C ALA A 332 2.76 9.02 -4.90
N SER A 333 3.63 8.28 -4.21
CA SER A 333 3.21 7.16 -3.36
C SER A 333 3.39 7.57 -1.90
N TYR A 334 2.30 7.89 -1.20
CA TYR A 334 2.37 8.06 0.25
C TYR A 334 2.59 6.68 0.90
N PRO A 335 3.36 6.57 2.00
CA PRO A 335 3.34 5.35 2.78
C PRO A 335 1.90 5.12 3.24
N PHE A 336 1.28 4.10 2.67
CA PHE A 336 0.07 3.49 3.20
C PHE A 336 0.51 2.83 4.52
N THR A 337 -0.09 3.24 5.64
CA THR A 337 0.08 2.76 7.04
C THR A 337 1.03 3.54 7.98
N GLY A 338 0.49 3.92 9.16
CA GLY A 338 1.20 3.86 10.44
C GLY A 338 1.99 5.08 10.95
N ILE A 339 2.27 6.12 10.15
CA ILE A 339 2.99 7.30 10.64
C ILE A 339 2.05 8.51 10.68
N GLN A 340 1.70 8.98 11.89
CA GLN A 340 0.92 10.22 12.12
C GLN A 340 1.58 11.48 11.54
N ILE A 341 2.85 11.38 11.13
CA ILE A 341 3.61 12.38 10.40
C ILE A 341 4.01 11.75 9.06
N GLY A 342 3.31 12.09 7.98
CA GLY A 342 3.80 11.80 6.64
C GLY A 342 5.17 12.43 6.47
N THR A 343 6.22 11.62 6.50
CA THR A 343 7.58 12.08 6.22
C THR A 343 7.85 11.72 4.78
N LEU A 344 7.78 12.70 3.87
CA LEU A 344 8.31 12.52 2.53
C LEU A 344 9.84 12.63 2.67
N VAL A 345 10.52 11.50 2.83
CA VAL A 345 11.98 11.43 2.71
C VAL A 345 12.27 11.32 1.22
N SER A 346 12.74 12.40 0.62
CA SER A 346 13.25 12.38 -0.74
C SER A 346 14.74 12.73 -0.71
N SER A 347 15.57 11.79 -1.13
CA SER A 347 16.99 12.06 -1.38
C SER A 347 17.14 12.77 -2.72
N PHE A 348 17.81 13.92 -2.70
CA PHE A 348 18.22 14.61 -3.93
C PHE A 348 19.71 14.87 -3.82
N ASN A 349 20.49 14.49 -4.84
CA ASN A 349 21.84 15.00 -4.92
C ASN A 349 21.77 16.42 -5.51
N VAL A 350 22.31 17.41 -4.78
CA VAL A 350 22.39 18.82 -5.22
C VAL A 350 23.16 18.95 -6.54
N ASP A 351 23.94 17.93 -6.92
CA ASP A 351 24.72 17.85 -8.15
C ASP A 351 24.01 17.17 -9.35
N ASN A 352 22.73 17.50 -9.59
CA ASN A 352 21.97 17.15 -10.81
C ASN A 352 21.62 15.66 -11.06
N ASN A 353 21.55 14.82 -10.04
CA ASN A 353 21.00 13.46 -10.19
C ASN A 353 19.89 13.19 -9.17
N LEU A 354 18.67 12.96 -9.68
CA LEU A 354 17.53 12.51 -8.89
C LEU A 354 17.69 11.01 -8.59
N ILE A 355 17.89 10.66 -7.33
CA ILE A 355 17.82 9.28 -6.85
C ILE A 355 16.81 9.28 -5.71
N ILE A 356 15.55 8.89 -5.98
CA ILE A 356 14.54 8.76 -4.92
C ILE A 356 14.85 7.50 -4.10
N ARG A 357 15.42 7.64 -2.91
CA ARG A 357 15.50 6.56 -1.91
C ARG A 357 14.47 6.75 -0.80
N ARG A 358 13.79 5.64 -0.51
CA ARG A 358 12.84 5.45 0.58
C ARG A 358 13.65 5.14 1.84
N HIS A 359 13.64 6.00 2.86
CA HIS A 359 14.23 5.70 4.17
C HIS A 359 13.16 5.72 5.27
N PHE A 360 13.10 4.62 6.02
CA PHE A 360 12.30 4.49 7.25
C PHE A 360 13.18 4.86 8.44
N THR A 361 12.81 5.87 9.23
CA THR A 361 13.40 6.09 10.55
C THR A 361 12.43 5.60 11.63
N GLY A 362 12.63 4.36 12.07
CA GLY A 362 12.15 3.89 13.36
C GLY A 362 13.03 4.43 14.48
N ASN A 363 12.42 4.84 15.60
CA ASN A 363 13.08 5.41 16.76
C ASN A 363 14.28 4.58 17.27
N ASN A 364 15.48 5.13 17.16
CA ASN A 364 16.56 5.08 18.17
C ASN A 364 17.73 5.98 17.71
N LEU A 365 17.60 7.28 17.90
CA LEU A 365 18.73 8.21 17.94
C LEU A 365 18.91 8.66 19.39
N ASN A 366 19.48 7.79 20.20
CA ASN A 366 20.23 8.18 21.39
C ASN A 366 21.41 7.22 21.53
N MET A 367 22.61 7.82 21.63
CA MET A 367 23.93 7.22 21.86
C MET A 367 24.70 6.68 20.64
N ALA A 368 25.41 7.55 19.94
CA ALA A 368 26.88 7.67 20.00
C ALA A 368 27.33 8.71 18.96
N GLY A 369 28.23 9.61 19.37
CA GLY A 369 28.52 10.87 18.68
C GLY A 369 29.09 10.74 17.27
N THR A 370 28.83 11.72 16.41
CA THR A 370 29.66 12.93 16.30
C THR A 370 28.96 13.97 15.44
N GLU A 371 29.23 15.22 15.81
CA GLU A 371 28.79 16.50 15.26
C GLU A 371 28.78 16.57 13.73
N MET A 372 27.65 17.02 13.16
CA MET A 372 27.55 18.18 12.25
C MET A 372 26.09 18.31 11.79
N GLY A 373 25.24 18.85 12.66
CA GLY A 373 23.92 19.34 12.25
C GLY A 373 24.08 20.71 11.63
N VAL A 374 24.17 20.80 10.30
CA VAL A 374 23.97 22.07 9.62
C VAL A 374 22.46 22.26 9.46
N GLN A 375 21.88 23.09 10.33
CA GLN A 375 20.49 23.52 10.18
C GLN A 375 20.42 24.46 8.97
N ILE A 376 20.08 23.95 7.79
CA ILE A 376 19.79 24.78 6.62
C ILE A 376 18.30 24.73 6.35
N SER A 377 17.59 25.78 6.75
CA SER A 377 16.15 25.93 6.50
C SER A 377 15.91 26.41 5.07
N HIS A 378 15.95 25.48 4.11
CA HIS A 378 15.44 25.76 2.78
C HIS A 378 13.91 25.65 2.77
N LEU A 379 13.28 26.36 1.85
CA LEU A 379 11.83 26.34 1.66
C LEU A 379 11.53 25.66 0.33
N VAL A 380 10.62 24.69 0.36
CA VAL A 380 10.23 23.91 -0.82
C VAL A 380 8.86 24.38 -1.29
N PHE A 381 8.74 24.66 -2.60
CA PHE A 381 7.45 24.90 -3.22
C PHE A 381 6.99 23.65 -3.96
N ILE A 382 5.84 23.11 -3.55
CA ILE A 382 5.20 21.99 -4.25
C ILE A 382 4.10 22.57 -5.13
N LEU A 383 4.12 22.30 -6.44
CA LEU A 383 3.12 22.75 -7.40
C LEU A 383 2.45 21.55 -8.08
N GLU A 384 1.12 21.51 -8.07
CA GLU A 384 0.39 20.55 -8.90
C GLU A 384 0.53 20.93 -10.39
N LYS A 385 0.91 19.97 -11.23
CA LYS A 385 0.91 20.17 -12.68
C LYS A 385 -0.49 19.87 -13.21
N GLN A 386 -1.25 20.89 -13.61
CA GLN A 386 -2.56 20.68 -14.26
C GLN A 386 -2.46 19.62 -15.36
N ARG A 387 -3.24 18.53 -15.27
CA ARG A 387 -3.42 17.56 -16.36
C ARG A 387 -4.73 17.80 -17.10
N PHE A 388 -4.58 18.16 -18.39
CA PHE A 388 -5.52 18.06 -19.50
C PHE A 388 -6.95 18.63 -19.31
N LYS A 389 -7.17 19.85 -19.82
CA LYS A 389 -8.50 20.26 -20.31
C LYS A 389 -8.98 19.17 -21.28
N LYS A 390 -10.05 18.44 -20.92
CA LYS A 390 -10.86 17.69 -21.89
C LYS A 390 -11.26 18.68 -22.99
N THR A 391 -10.66 18.59 -24.17
CA THR A 391 -11.19 19.23 -25.36
C THR A 391 -12.57 18.62 -25.62
N ARG A 392 -13.64 19.35 -25.24
CA ARG A 392 -14.95 19.14 -25.83
C ARG A 392 -14.82 19.43 -27.31
N LYS A 393 -14.78 18.40 -28.16
CA LYS A 393 -15.25 18.55 -29.53
C LYS A 393 -16.75 18.82 -29.45
N VAL A 394 -17.14 20.06 -29.72
CA VAL A 394 -18.49 20.36 -30.18
C VAL A 394 -18.61 19.67 -31.53
N VAL A 395 -19.44 18.62 -31.59
CA VAL A 395 -19.97 18.13 -32.86
C VAL A 395 -21.23 18.95 -33.10
N ASN A 396 -21.25 19.66 -34.23
CA ASN A 396 -22.34 20.52 -34.68
C ASN A 396 -23.68 19.79 -34.75
#